data_AF-A0A9E5TI53-F1
#
_entry.id   AF-A0A9E5TI53-F1
#
_cell.length_a   1.000
_cell.length_b   1.000
_cell.length_c   1.000
_cell.angle_alpha   90.00
_cell.angle_beta   90.00
_cell.angle_gamma   90.00
#
_symmetry.space_group_name_H-M   'P 1'
#
loop_
_entity.id
_entity.type
_entity.pdbx_description
1 polymer ?
#
loop_
_entity_poly.entity_id
_entity_poly.type
_entity_poly.pdbx_seq_one_letter_code
_entity_poly.pdbx_strand_id
1 'polypeptide(L)'
;EHLVDPRAVLAKVRPLLREGGYVLASIPNIAHVSVRIMLLDGKFAYTEKGLLDRTHLRFFAKTGIETLFQEAGYSIRVWRRTLTETLVDPFADEMSPGESELPPDLVRALKEDSEALTYQFVVRAYPRKARRLSTRKPKAQSAAKDSAGGAFTALKEAMVRKDEEITGMRSILAERDAALAASDAALAAKDEDLAQKNKDLAQREVHLRDLQMQLQATTSTLGYRLLERVRRGINWLAPVGSRRRVPLVLVRRALHIFLTEGWMPLLRRLLHIRRWAPRLWRTGASATWELPLNEQYQLWLRYHTVSPRAERTMRKEAKRLKYRPKVSIIMPVYNTDPRWLREAVESVRRQVYDNWELCVADDGSTRAATREVLRDCELQDPRIKVKYSDRNGGIGVASNEALSLATGEFIGLLDHDDELRSDALFEVVKLLNERRDLDYIY
;
A
#
# COMPACT_ATOMS: atom_id res chain seq x y z
N GLU A 1 -10.66 3.86 -7.79
CA GLU A 1 -9.62 3.77 -8.84
C GLU A 1 -10.08 2.92 -10.03
N HIS A 2 -10.67 1.73 -9.80
CA HIS A 2 -11.17 0.86 -10.88
C HIS A 2 -12.59 1.18 -11.39
N LEU A 3 -13.28 2.16 -10.82
CA LEU A 3 -14.64 2.53 -11.24
C LEU A 3 -14.59 3.47 -12.45
N VAL A 4 -15.45 3.21 -13.46
CA VAL A 4 -15.65 4.06 -14.65
C VAL A 4 -16.43 5.34 -14.35
N ASP A 5 -17.27 5.36 -13.32
CA ASP A 5 -17.82 6.60 -12.76
C ASP A 5 -18.06 6.43 -11.25
N PRO A 6 -17.07 6.78 -10.40
CA PRO A 6 -17.21 6.61 -8.95
C PRO A 6 -18.31 7.51 -8.36
N ARG A 7 -18.60 8.67 -8.98
CA ARG A 7 -19.63 9.58 -8.49
C ARG A 7 -21.02 8.98 -8.69
N ALA A 8 -21.29 8.40 -9.86
CA ALA A 8 -22.54 7.70 -10.13
C ALA A 8 -22.75 6.51 -9.18
N VAL A 9 -21.68 5.75 -8.88
CA VAL A 9 -21.76 4.65 -7.91
C VAL A 9 -22.10 5.17 -6.51
N LEU A 10 -21.41 6.21 -6.03
CA LEU A 10 -21.71 6.83 -4.74
C LEU A 10 -23.15 7.35 -4.66
N ALA A 11 -23.68 7.91 -5.75
CA ALA A 11 -25.06 8.36 -5.83
C ALA A 11 -26.06 7.20 -5.73
N LYS A 12 -25.78 6.05 -6.37
CA LYS A 12 -26.59 4.82 -6.29
C LYS A 12 -26.55 4.18 -4.90
N VAL A 13 -25.42 4.27 -4.20
CA VAL A 13 -25.26 3.72 -2.84
C VAL A 13 -26.02 4.55 -1.80
N ARG A 14 -26.13 5.87 -2.00
CA ARG A 14 -26.73 6.79 -1.01
C ARG A 14 -28.11 6.38 -0.50
N PRO A 15 -29.09 6.00 -1.35
CA PRO A 15 -30.41 5.57 -0.89
C PRO A 15 -30.41 4.20 -0.17
N LEU A 16 -29.34 3.42 -0.27
CA LEU A 16 -29.24 2.10 0.37
C LEU A 16 -28.74 2.19 1.83
N LEU A 17 -28.24 3.36 2.25
CA LEU A 17 -27.71 3.55 3.59
C LEU A 17 -28.84 3.80 4.60
N ARG A 18 -28.84 3.01 5.69
CA ARG A 18 -29.68 3.28 6.87
C ARG A 18 -29.34 4.63 7.51
N GLU A 19 -30.20 5.11 8.42
CA GLU A 19 -29.88 6.30 9.20
C GLU A 19 -28.57 6.12 9.98
N GLY A 20 -27.66 7.10 9.87
CA GLY A 20 -26.32 7.00 10.44
C GLY A 20 -25.34 6.11 9.67
N GLY A 21 -25.79 5.43 8.61
CA GLY A 21 -24.96 4.66 7.69
C GLY A 21 -23.92 5.54 6.97
N TYR A 22 -22.79 4.93 6.61
CA TYR A 22 -21.68 5.61 5.95
C TYR A 22 -21.04 4.71 4.91
N VAL A 23 -20.36 5.33 3.95
CA VAL A 23 -19.49 4.66 2.99
C VAL A 23 -18.09 4.60 3.58
N LEU A 24 -17.50 3.40 3.61
CA LEU A 24 -16.08 3.20 3.85
C LEU A 24 -15.40 3.02 2.49
N ALA A 25 -14.36 3.81 2.21
CA ALA A 25 -13.60 3.68 0.96
C ALA A 25 -12.10 3.75 1.24
N SER A 26 -11.36 2.80 0.67
CA SER A 26 -9.91 2.84 0.55
C SER A 26 -9.55 3.37 -0.83
N ILE A 27 -8.75 4.43 -0.90
CA ILE A 27 -8.41 5.09 -2.17
C ILE A 27 -6.91 5.35 -2.22
N PRO A 28 -6.17 4.77 -3.19
CA PRO A 28 -4.76 5.03 -3.39
C PRO A 28 -4.48 6.52 -3.63
N ASN A 29 -3.35 7.00 -3.13
CA ASN A 29 -2.94 8.38 -3.25
C ASN A 29 -1.89 8.54 -4.35
N ILE A 30 -2.27 9.13 -5.49
CA ILE A 30 -1.32 9.40 -6.58
C ILE A 30 -0.26 10.43 -6.20
N ALA A 31 -0.54 11.23 -5.16
CA ALA A 31 0.41 12.19 -4.63
C ALA A 31 1.45 11.55 -3.68
N HIS A 32 1.54 10.23 -3.62
CA HIS A 32 2.61 9.55 -2.89
C HIS A 32 3.98 9.87 -3.48
N VAL A 33 5.00 9.87 -2.62
CA VAL A 33 6.37 10.29 -2.93
C VAL A 33 6.99 9.49 -4.07
N SER A 34 6.79 8.17 -4.12
CA SER A 34 7.33 7.32 -5.20
C SER A 34 6.86 7.78 -6.58
N VAL A 35 5.58 8.13 -6.73
CA VAL A 35 5.01 8.62 -7.99
C VAL A 35 5.52 10.02 -8.32
N ARG A 36 5.60 10.92 -7.32
CA ARG A 36 6.12 12.28 -7.54
C ARG A 36 7.55 12.26 -8.03
N ILE A 37 8.41 11.43 -7.43
CA ILE A 37 9.80 11.29 -7.84
C ILE A 37 9.88 10.71 -9.26
N MET A 38 9.13 9.64 -9.55
CA MET A 38 9.10 9.06 -10.90
C MET A 38 8.75 10.13 -11.94
N LEU A 39 7.72 10.95 -11.67
CA LEU A 39 7.33 12.04 -12.55
C LEU A 39 8.43 13.10 -12.74
N LEU A 40 9.15 13.46 -11.68
CA LEU A 40 10.29 14.37 -11.75
C LEU A 40 11.45 13.82 -12.60
N ASP A 41 11.65 12.49 -12.54
CA ASP A 41 12.62 11.76 -13.37
C ASP A 41 12.12 11.51 -14.80
N GLY A 42 10.97 12.10 -15.18
CA GLY A 42 10.35 11.92 -16.50
C GLY A 42 9.79 10.51 -16.74
N LYS A 43 9.63 9.70 -15.69
CA LYS A 43 9.11 8.33 -15.74
C LYS A 43 7.64 8.31 -15.32
N PHE A 44 6.80 7.71 -16.16
CA PHE A 44 5.40 7.44 -15.82
C PHE A 44 4.98 6.08 -16.41
N ALA A 45 5.64 5.03 -15.93
CA ALA A 45 5.39 3.66 -16.38
C ALA A 45 4.33 3.01 -15.49
N TYR A 46 3.30 2.44 -16.13
CA TYR A 46 2.32 1.62 -15.44
C TYR A 46 2.89 0.24 -15.11
N THR A 47 2.61 -0.23 -13.90
CA THR A 47 3.07 -1.49 -13.31
C THR A 47 1.92 -2.50 -13.22
N GLU A 48 2.23 -3.77 -12.95
CA GLU A 48 1.21 -4.82 -12.75
C GLU A 48 0.53 -4.73 -11.37
N LYS A 49 1.07 -3.92 -10.46
CA LYS A 49 0.59 -3.73 -9.08
C LYS A 49 1.01 -2.36 -8.54
N GLY A 50 0.40 -1.92 -7.45
CA GLY A 50 0.79 -0.70 -6.73
C GLY A 50 0.05 0.55 -7.19
N LEU A 51 0.59 1.74 -6.93
CA LEU A 51 -0.14 3.00 -7.18
C LEU A 51 -0.40 3.28 -8.66
N LEU A 52 0.49 2.82 -9.55
CA LEU A 52 0.39 2.95 -11.01
C LEU A 52 -0.02 1.64 -11.69
N ASP A 53 -0.83 0.83 -11.01
CA ASP A 53 -1.42 -0.38 -11.57
C ASP A 53 -2.11 -0.10 -12.92
N ARG A 54 -1.82 -0.94 -13.93
CA ARG A 54 -2.36 -0.85 -15.29
C ARG A 54 -3.89 -0.92 -15.35
N THR A 55 -4.53 -1.50 -14.33
CA THR A 55 -5.97 -1.63 -14.22
C THR A 55 -6.64 -0.42 -13.55
N HIS A 56 -5.87 0.56 -13.04
CA HIS A 56 -6.42 1.82 -12.52
C HIS A 56 -6.97 2.68 -13.66
N LEU A 57 -8.26 3.05 -13.56
CA LEU A 57 -8.92 3.95 -14.50
C LEU A 57 -8.84 5.42 -14.07
N ARG A 58 -8.59 5.67 -12.79
CA ARG A 58 -8.54 7.00 -12.20
C ARG A 58 -7.54 7.07 -11.06
N PHE A 59 -6.93 8.24 -10.95
CA PHE A 59 -6.00 8.59 -9.89
C PHE A 59 -6.56 9.71 -9.02
N PHE A 60 -6.29 9.63 -7.71
CA PHE A 60 -6.81 10.59 -6.74
C PHE A 60 -5.70 11.13 -5.85
N ALA A 61 -5.68 12.45 -5.67
CA ALA A 61 -5.06 13.10 -4.52
C ALA A 61 -6.15 13.41 -3.48
N LYS A 62 -5.76 13.78 -2.26
CA LYS A 62 -6.70 14.06 -1.16
C LYS A 62 -7.82 15.03 -1.54
N THR A 63 -7.48 16.15 -2.19
CA THR A 63 -8.45 17.16 -2.64
C THR A 63 -9.43 16.58 -3.68
N GLY A 64 -8.96 15.72 -4.59
CA GLY A 64 -9.80 15.02 -5.55
C GLY A 64 -10.80 14.06 -4.87
N ILE A 65 -10.37 13.37 -3.82
CA ILE A 65 -11.25 12.53 -2.99
C ILE A 65 -12.32 13.39 -2.32
N GLU A 66 -11.94 14.51 -1.71
CA GLU A 66 -12.88 15.45 -1.08
C GLU A 66 -13.94 15.93 -2.06
N THR A 67 -13.53 16.42 -3.24
CA THR A 67 -14.43 16.88 -4.28
C THR A 67 -15.38 15.77 -4.74
N LEU A 68 -14.85 14.57 -5.02
CA LEU A 68 -15.66 13.41 -5.44
C LEU A 68 -16.80 13.13 -4.45
N PHE A 69 -16.49 13.02 -3.16
CA PHE A 69 -17.51 12.72 -2.15
C PHE A 69 -18.47 13.90 -1.94
N GLN A 70 -17.98 15.14 -1.95
CA GLN A 70 -18.83 16.32 -1.80
C GLN A 70 -19.85 16.44 -2.94
N GLU A 71 -19.42 16.25 -4.18
CA GLU A 71 -20.27 16.27 -5.36
C GLU A 71 -21.27 15.10 -5.42
N ALA A 72 -20.90 13.96 -4.84
CA ALA A 72 -21.82 12.83 -4.66
C ALA A 72 -22.82 13.05 -3.49
N GLY A 73 -22.74 14.17 -2.78
CA GLY A 73 -23.62 14.51 -1.67
C GLY A 73 -23.23 13.87 -0.34
N TYR A 74 -21.95 13.56 -0.16
CA TYR A 74 -21.38 13.05 1.09
C TYR A 74 -20.48 14.06 1.77
N SER A 75 -20.25 13.85 3.07
CA SER A 75 -19.27 14.55 3.89
C SER A 75 -18.33 13.52 4.50
N ILE A 76 -17.04 13.62 4.18
CA ILE A 76 -16.02 12.79 4.82
C ILE A 76 -15.81 13.33 6.23
N ARG A 77 -15.97 12.49 7.25
CA ARG A 77 -15.78 12.86 8.66
C ARG A 77 -14.55 12.24 9.28
N VAL A 78 -14.08 11.12 8.73
CA VAL A 78 -12.89 10.41 9.22
C VAL A 78 -11.94 10.18 8.07
N TRP A 79 -10.69 10.56 8.30
CA TRP A 79 -9.55 10.23 7.45
C TRP A 79 -8.60 9.33 8.23
N ARG A 80 -8.30 8.17 7.68
CA ARG A 80 -7.15 7.36 8.10
C ARG A 80 -6.15 7.33 6.95
N ARG A 81 -4.88 7.37 7.31
CA ARG A 81 -3.76 7.35 6.36
C ARG A 81 -2.99 6.06 6.59
N THR A 82 -2.81 5.30 5.52
CA THR A 82 -1.84 4.20 5.51
C THR A 82 -0.52 4.80 5.10
N LEU A 83 0.42 4.86 6.04
CA LEU A 83 1.76 5.43 5.81
C LEU A 83 2.73 4.32 5.41
N THR A 84 3.63 4.66 4.51
CA THR A 84 4.84 3.89 4.23
C THR A 84 5.98 4.45 5.08
N GLU A 85 6.72 3.58 5.77
CA GLU A 85 7.92 3.98 6.51
C GLU A 85 9.10 4.33 5.58
N THR A 86 8.96 4.01 4.30
CA THR A 86 9.96 4.20 3.24
C THR A 86 9.44 5.16 2.17
N LEU A 87 10.36 5.92 1.57
CA LEU A 87 10.05 6.72 0.35
C LEU A 87 9.87 5.83 -0.89
N VAL A 88 10.23 4.56 -0.76
CA VAL A 88 10.07 3.50 -1.75
C VAL A 88 8.69 2.88 -1.56
N ASP A 89 7.96 2.69 -2.65
CA ASP A 89 6.74 1.87 -2.63
C ASP A 89 7.14 0.39 -2.45
N PRO A 90 6.78 -0.27 -1.33
CA PRO A 90 7.15 -1.67 -1.09
C PRO A 90 6.45 -2.65 -2.04
N PHE A 91 5.43 -2.18 -2.77
CA PHE A 91 4.66 -2.97 -3.73
C PHE A 91 5.00 -2.63 -5.19
N ALA A 92 5.82 -1.59 -5.45
CA ALA A 92 6.32 -1.31 -6.80
C ALA A 92 7.53 -2.20 -7.12
N ASP A 93 7.54 -2.84 -8.28
CA ASP A 93 8.75 -3.51 -8.80
C ASP A 93 9.85 -2.46 -9.03
N GLU A 94 11.08 -2.73 -8.54
CA GLU A 94 12.42 -2.09 -8.70
C GLU A 94 12.59 -0.67 -9.32
N MET A 95 11.54 0.16 -9.43
CA MET A 95 11.49 1.41 -10.22
C MET A 95 11.34 2.65 -9.34
N SER A 96 11.21 2.49 -8.02
CA SER A 96 11.27 3.61 -7.09
C SER A 96 12.74 4.00 -6.87
N PRO A 97 13.15 5.25 -7.15
CA PRO A 97 14.52 5.67 -6.90
C PRO A 97 14.89 5.46 -5.45
N GLY A 98 16.09 4.94 -5.22
CA GLY A 98 16.60 4.77 -3.87
C GLY A 98 16.65 6.13 -3.18
N GLU A 99 16.33 6.19 -1.88
CA GLU A 99 16.41 7.44 -1.10
C GLU A 99 17.79 8.13 -1.21
N SER A 100 18.84 7.36 -1.51
CA SER A 100 20.20 7.82 -1.77
C SER A 100 20.40 8.60 -3.08
N GLU A 101 19.47 8.50 -4.02
CA GLU A 101 19.55 9.13 -5.35
C GLU A 101 18.90 10.53 -5.37
N LEU A 102 18.25 10.93 -4.27
CA LEU A 102 17.51 12.19 -4.17
C LEU A 102 18.30 13.26 -3.41
N PRO A 103 18.18 14.55 -3.78
CA PRO A 103 18.75 15.63 -3.01
C PRO A 103 18.29 15.59 -1.52
N PRO A 104 19.20 15.72 -0.55
CA PRO A 104 18.85 15.58 0.88
C PRO A 104 17.77 16.56 1.36
N ASP A 105 17.75 17.78 0.81
CA ASP A 105 16.73 18.78 1.14
C ASP A 105 15.36 18.37 0.61
N LEU A 106 15.30 17.75 -0.57
CA LEU A 106 14.08 17.18 -1.14
C LEU A 106 13.60 16.00 -0.30
N VAL A 107 14.51 15.11 0.12
CA VAL A 107 14.19 14.00 1.02
C VAL A 107 13.61 14.50 2.34
N ARG A 108 14.21 15.52 2.95
CA ARG A 108 13.72 16.12 4.19
C ARG A 108 12.31 16.72 4.00
N ALA A 109 12.13 17.52 2.96
CA ALA A 109 10.83 18.13 2.65
C ALA A 109 9.74 17.08 2.39
N LEU A 110 10.08 15.99 1.68
CA LEU A 110 9.15 14.89 1.40
C LEU A 110 8.80 14.07 2.66
N LYS A 111 9.74 13.89 3.59
CA LYS A 111 9.48 13.21 4.87
C LYS A 111 8.61 14.05 5.81
N GLU A 112 8.65 15.37 5.69
CA GLU A 112 7.78 16.28 6.43
C GLU A 112 6.37 16.37 5.79
N ASP A 113 6.26 16.12 4.48
CA ASP A 113 4.98 16.04 3.78
C ASP A 113 4.24 14.72 4.09
N SER A 114 3.35 14.80 5.08
CA SER A 114 2.48 13.69 5.47
C SER A 114 1.60 13.13 4.34
N GLU A 115 1.28 13.89 3.28
CA GLU A 115 0.54 13.37 2.11
C GLU A 115 1.48 12.63 1.16
N ALA A 116 2.72 13.07 1.02
CA ALA A 116 3.73 12.37 0.24
C ALA A 116 4.03 10.97 0.82
N LEU A 117 4.00 10.82 2.15
CA LEU A 117 4.15 9.53 2.83
C LEU A 117 2.85 8.73 2.94
N THR A 118 1.71 9.30 2.56
CA THR A 118 0.43 8.57 2.59
C THR A 118 0.31 7.74 1.32
N TYR A 119 0.36 6.42 1.46
CA TYR A 119 0.13 5.48 0.38
C TYR A 119 -1.35 5.42 -0.02
N GLN A 120 -2.22 5.37 0.98
CA GLN A 120 -3.66 5.20 0.78
C GLN A 120 -4.46 5.97 1.83
N PHE A 121 -5.58 6.53 1.41
CA PHE A 121 -6.57 7.12 2.31
C PHE A 121 -7.70 6.14 2.56
N VAL A 122 -8.03 5.90 3.81
CA VAL A 122 -9.25 5.18 4.22
C VAL A 122 -10.22 6.20 4.82
N VAL A 123 -11.32 6.44 4.13
CA VAL A 123 -12.28 7.50 4.48
C VAL A 123 -13.62 6.93 4.94
N ARG A 124 -14.24 7.58 5.93
CA ARG A 124 -15.65 7.37 6.29
C ARG A 124 -16.48 8.56 5.87
N ALA A 125 -17.38 8.34 4.91
CA ALA A 125 -18.20 9.37 4.29
C ALA A 125 -19.68 9.19 4.61
N TYR A 126 -20.32 10.26 5.10
CA TYR A 126 -21.71 10.27 5.55
C TYR A 126 -22.58 11.11 4.61
N PRO A 127 -23.81 10.67 4.27
CA PRO A 127 -24.72 11.46 3.45
C PRO A 127 -24.97 12.86 4.03
N ARG A 128 -24.90 13.91 3.21
CA ARG A 128 -25.23 15.28 3.62
C ARG A 128 -26.74 15.45 3.71
N LYS A 129 -27.22 16.04 4.81
CA LYS A 129 -28.61 16.53 4.90
C LYS A 129 -28.77 17.74 3.97
N ALA A 130 -29.82 17.77 3.15
CA ALA A 130 -30.08 18.87 2.22
C ALA A 130 -30.28 20.18 3.01
N ARG A 131 -29.46 21.20 2.75
CA ARG A 131 -29.58 22.53 3.38
C ARG A 131 -30.56 23.36 2.56
N ARG A 132 -31.75 23.68 3.11
CA ARG A 132 -32.66 24.68 2.52
C ARG A 132 -31.99 26.06 2.62
N LEU A 133 -31.63 26.66 1.50
CA LEU A 133 -31.08 28.02 1.44
C LEU A 133 -32.21 29.01 1.15
N SER A 134 -32.49 29.90 2.11
CA SER A 134 -33.40 31.05 1.96
C SER A 134 -32.70 32.14 1.13
N THR A 135 -33.33 32.56 0.02
CA THR A 135 -32.84 33.62 -0.86
C THR A 135 -33.51 34.95 -0.50
N ARG A 136 -32.71 35.96 -0.12
CA ARG A 136 -33.18 37.35 0.01
C ARG A 136 -32.29 38.24 -0.87
N LYS A 137 -32.88 38.88 -1.89
CA LYS A 137 -32.21 39.81 -2.82
C LYS A 137 -32.14 41.24 -2.23
N PRO A 138 -31.07 42.02 -2.46
CA PRO A 138 -31.04 43.44 -2.14
C PRO A 138 -31.47 44.32 -3.34
N LYS A 139 -32.09 45.47 -3.02
CA LYS A 139 -32.57 46.51 -3.95
C LYS A 139 -31.47 47.56 -4.21
N ALA A 140 -31.39 48.04 -5.45
CA ALA A 140 -30.56 49.17 -5.88
C ALA A 140 -31.28 50.51 -5.69
N GLN A 141 -30.53 51.59 -5.46
CA GLN A 141 -30.98 52.97 -5.58
C GLN A 141 -30.01 53.80 -6.43
N SER A 142 -30.61 54.79 -7.08
CA SER A 142 -30.14 55.58 -8.20
C SER A 142 -29.94 57.07 -7.85
N ALA A 143 -29.18 57.74 -8.73
CA ALA A 143 -29.37 59.12 -9.22
C ALA A 143 -28.77 60.33 -8.44
N ALA A 144 -27.61 60.77 -8.93
CA ALA A 144 -27.32 62.06 -9.61
C ALA A 144 -27.91 63.41 -9.11
N LYS A 145 -27.04 64.36 -8.74
CA LYS A 145 -26.60 65.57 -9.52
C LYS A 145 -26.04 66.64 -8.56
N ASP A 146 -24.79 67.10 -8.80
CA ASP A 146 -24.45 68.54 -8.83
C ASP A 146 -22.97 68.83 -9.19
N SER A 147 -22.81 69.80 -10.09
CA SER A 147 -21.64 70.64 -10.40
C SER A 147 -20.43 70.03 -11.13
N ALA A 148 -20.18 70.54 -12.34
CA ALA A 148 -18.95 70.33 -13.12
C ALA A 148 -17.67 70.85 -12.41
N GLY A 149 -17.81 71.63 -11.33
CA GLY A 149 -16.71 72.02 -10.46
C GLY A 149 -16.17 70.88 -9.59
N GLY A 150 -17.05 69.97 -9.13
CA GLY A 150 -16.66 68.80 -8.33
C GLY A 150 -15.99 67.69 -9.14
N ALA A 151 -16.33 67.57 -10.44
CA ALA A 151 -15.72 66.59 -11.33
C ALA A 151 -14.23 66.87 -11.60
N PHE A 152 -13.85 68.15 -11.70
CA PHE A 152 -12.45 68.54 -11.94
C PHE A 152 -11.58 68.42 -10.68
N THR A 153 -12.15 68.69 -9.50
CA THR A 153 -11.47 68.46 -8.22
C THR A 153 -11.30 66.96 -7.94
N ALA A 154 -12.33 66.16 -8.17
CA ALA A 154 -12.26 64.71 -8.03
C ALA A 154 -11.26 64.06 -9.00
N LEU A 155 -11.13 64.58 -10.23
CA LEU A 155 -10.14 64.09 -11.19
C LEU A 155 -8.71 64.44 -10.76
N LYS A 156 -8.49 65.63 -10.21
CA LYS A 156 -7.17 66.06 -9.72
C LYS A 156 -6.73 65.25 -8.49
N GLU A 157 -7.66 64.98 -7.57
CA GLU A 157 -7.42 64.08 -6.43
C GLU A 157 -7.18 62.64 -6.86
N ALA A 158 -7.90 62.14 -7.87
CA ALA A 158 -7.69 60.80 -8.42
C ALA A 158 -6.33 60.66 -9.12
N MET A 159 -5.85 61.72 -9.78
CA MET A 159 -4.55 61.74 -10.45
C MET A 159 -3.40 61.75 -9.44
N VAL A 160 -3.52 62.51 -8.35
CA VAL A 160 -2.54 62.49 -7.25
C VAL A 160 -2.46 61.10 -6.60
N ARG A 161 -3.61 60.45 -6.34
CA ARG A 161 -3.63 59.08 -5.81
C ARG A 161 -3.00 58.05 -6.76
N LYS A 162 -3.22 58.21 -8.07
CA LYS A 162 -2.59 57.37 -9.10
C LYS A 162 -1.08 57.54 -9.13
N ASP A 163 -0.58 58.76 -8.97
CA ASP A 163 0.86 59.03 -8.91
C ASP A 163 1.50 58.45 -7.63
N GLU A 164 0.80 58.49 -6.50
CA GLU A 164 1.21 57.80 -5.27
C GLU A 164 1.24 56.28 -5.44
N GLU A 165 0.24 55.67 -6.08
CA GLU A 165 0.21 54.24 -6.40
C GLU A 165 1.36 53.82 -7.34
N ILE A 166 1.65 54.60 -8.37
CA ILE A 166 2.75 54.35 -9.30
C ILE A 166 4.10 54.41 -8.57
N THR A 167 4.25 55.35 -7.64
CA THR A 167 5.47 55.49 -6.86
C THR A 167 5.65 54.31 -5.89
N GLY A 168 4.56 53.84 -5.27
CA GLY A 168 4.57 52.61 -4.46
C GLY A 168 4.89 51.35 -5.27
N MET A 169 4.32 51.21 -6.47
CA MET A 169 4.65 50.08 -7.35
C MET A 169 6.11 50.07 -7.79
N ARG A 170 6.72 51.24 -8.01
CA ARG A 170 8.15 51.35 -8.35
C ARG A 170 9.06 50.94 -7.19
N SER A 171 8.70 51.22 -5.94
CA SER A 171 9.50 50.76 -4.80
C SER A 171 9.42 49.23 -4.64
N ILE A 172 8.25 48.63 -4.85
CA ILE A 172 8.06 47.18 -4.78
C ILE A 172 8.86 46.45 -5.87
N LEU A 173 8.94 47.02 -7.08
CA LEU A 173 9.77 46.47 -8.15
C LEU A 173 11.26 46.53 -7.79
N ALA A 174 11.74 47.64 -7.24
CA ALA A 174 13.13 47.76 -6.80
C ALA A 174 13.49 46.77 -5.69
N GLU A 175 12.58 46.52 -4.73
CA GLU A 175 12.77 45.49 -3.71
C GLU A 175 12.82 44.07 -4.29
N ARG A 176 12.00 43.78 -5.30
CA ARG A 176 12.01 42.48 -5.99
C ARG A 176 13.27 42.26 -6.80
N ASP A 177 13.77 43.28 -7.50
CA ASP A 177 15.00 43.18 -8.28
C ASP A 177 16.22 42.94 -7.36
N ALA A 178 16.25 43.57 -6.19
CA ALA A 178 17.27 43.30 -5.17
C ALA A 178 17.19 41.86 -4.61
N ALA A 179 15.98 41.34 -4.41
CA ALA A 179 15.77 39.96 -3.96
C ALA A 179 16.19 38.92 -5.01
N LEU A 180 15.96 39.20 -6.30
CA LEU A 180 16.39 38.34 -7.40
C LEU A 180 17.92 38.27 -7.49
N ALA A 181 18.60 39.42 -7.41
CA ALA A 181 20.07 39.47 -7.41
C ALA A 181 20.69 38.69 -6.22
N ALA A 182 20.06 38.73 -5.05
CA ALA A 182 20.49 37.95 -3.89
C ALA A 182 20.28 36.43 -4.08
N SER A 183 19.20 36.04 -4.75
CA SER A 183 18.91 34.64 -5.08
C SER A 183 19.91 34.08 -6.11
N ASP A 184 20.26 34.86 -7.13
CA ASP A 184 21.21 34.44 -8.16
C ASP A 184 22.62 34.25 -7.58
N ALA A 185 23.04 35.13 -6.66
CA ALA A 185 24.30 34.96 -5.95
C ALA A 185 24.32 33.68 -5.08
N ALA A 186 23.18 33.32 -4.46
CA ALA A 186 23.05 32.10 -3.67
C ALA A 186 23.04 30.82 -4.54
N LEU A 187 22.51 30.89 -5.77
CA LEU A 187 22.56 29.78 -6.74
C LEU A 187 24.00 29.50 -7.19
N ALA A 188 24.77 30.54 -7.53
CA ALA A 188 26.16 30.39 -7.93
C ALA A 188 27.03 29.72 -6.85
N ALA A 189 26.83 30.08 -5.57
CA ALA A 189 27.53 29.45 -4.45
C ALA A 189 27.15 27.97 -4.25
N LYS A 190 25.90 27.59 -4.57
CA LYS A 190 25.44 26.20 -4.51
C LYS A 190 25.99 25.35 -5.64
N ASP A 191 26.13 25.92 -6.84
CA ASP A 191 26.71 25.22 -7.99
C ASP A 191 28.17 24.83 -7.76
N GLU A 192 28.93 25.68 -7.05
CA GLU A 192 30.30 25.40 -6.66
C GLU A 192 30.40 24.27 -5.62
N ASP A 193 29.49 24.23 -4.63
CA ASP A 193 29.37 23.12 -3.65
C ASP A 193 28.95 21.80 -4.30
N LEU A 194 28.04 21.85 -5.29
CA LEU A 194 27.63 20.67 -6.07
C LEU A 194 28.79 20.12 -6.90
N ALA A 195 29.59 20.98 -7.53
CA ALA A 195 30.77 20.55 -8.26
C ALA A 195 31.79 19.84 -7.35
N GLN A 196 31.94 20.31 -6.11
CA GLN A 196 32.81 19.66 -5.13
C GLN A 196 32.25 18.31 -4.66
N LYS A 197 30.95 18.23 -4.36
CA LYS A 197 30.29 16.97 -3.94
C LYS A 197 30.28 15.90 -5.02
N ASN A 198 30.14 16.30 -6.29
CA ASN A 198 30.21 15.35 -7.42
C ASN A 198 31.60 14.71 -7.56
N LYS A 199 32.68 15.47 -7.26
CA LYS A 199 34.03 14.90 -7.18
C LYS A 199 34.14 13.87 -6.05
N ASP A 200 33.57 14.15 -4.89
CA ASP A 200 33.54 13.22 -3.75
C ASP A 200 32.71 11.96 -4.04
N LEU A 201 31.57 12.10 -4.73
CA LEU A 201 30.72 10.97 -5.14
C LEU A 201 31.46 10.04 -6.09
N ALA A 202 32.14 10.59 -7.11
CA ALA A 202 32.94 9.79 -8.03
C ALA A 202 34.04 9.00 -7.31
N GLN A 203 34.68 9.60 -6.29
CA GLN A 203 35.67 8.89 -5.46
C GLN A 203 35.04 7.77 -4.63
N ARG A 204 33.82 7.97 -4.09
CA ARG A 204 33.09 6.96 -3.32
C ARG A 204 32.57 5.79 -4.17
N GLU A 205 32.15 6.05 -5.40
CA GLU A 205 31.72 4.98 -6.33
C GLU A 205 32.87 4.03 -6.68
N VAL A 206 34.07 4.58 -6.90
CA VAL A 206 35.27 3.78 -7.11
C VAL A 206 35.56 2.91 -5.86
N HIS A 207 35.40 3.47 -4.66
CA HIS A 207 35.58 2.72 -3.41
C HIS A 207 34.52 1.61 -3.23
N LEU A 208 33.26 1.86 -3.57
CA LEU A 208 32.19 0.85 -3.50
C LEU A 208 32.41 -0.32 -4.45
N ARG A 209 32.92 -0.06 -5.67
CA ARG A 209 33.28 -1.13 -6.61
C ARG A 209 34.41 -1.99 -6.06
N ASP A 210 35.40 -1.39 -5.42
CA ASP A 210 36.48 -2.13 -4.75
C ASP A 210 35.96 -3.02 -3.61
N LEU A 211 35.08 -2.47 -2.75
CA LEU A 211 34.39 -3.22 -1.70
C LEU A 211 33.54 -4.38 -2.24
N GLN A 212 32.81 -4.18 -3.36
CA GLN A 212 32.04 -5.25 -4.00
C GLN A 212 32.93 -6.36 -4.54
N MET A 213 34.07 -6.03 -5.16
CA MET A 213 35.04 -7.02 -5.60
C MET A 213 35.61 -7.81 -4.41
N GLN A 214 35.91 -7.15 -3.29
CA GLN A 214 36.35 -7.82 -2.05
C GLN A 214 35.25 -8.74 -1.47
N LEU A 215 33.98 -8.33 -1.52
CA LEU A 215 32.86 -9.14 -1.06
C LEU A 215 32.67 -10.39 -1.94
N GLN A 216 32.76 -10.26 -3.26
CA GLN A 216 32.70 -11.41 -4.18
C GLN A 216 33.90 -12.35 -4.00
N ALA A 217 35.10 -11.80 -3.80
CA ALA A 217 36.28 -12.60 -3.47
C ALA A 217 36.09 -13.38 -2.16
N THR A 218 35.50 -12.76 -1.13
CA THR A 218 35.26 -13.41 0.17
C THR A 218 34.14 -14.44 0.12
N THR A 219 33.03 -14.16 -0.56
CA THR A 219 31.86 -15.05 -0.63
C THR A 219 32.09 -16.29 -1.52
N SER A 220 33.04 -16.19 -2.47
CA SER A 220 33.44 -17.33 -3.29
C SER A 220 34.37 -18.32 -2.57
N THR A 221 34.91 -17.98 -1.40
CA THR A 221 35.79 -18.90 -0.62
C THR A 221 35.03 -20.11 -0.09
N LEU A 222 35.72 -21.26 -0.03
CA LEU A 222 35.19 -22.52 0.49
C LEU A 222 34.68 -22.40 1.94
N GLY A 223 35.31 -21.55 2.77
CA GLY A 223 34.91 -21.31 4.16
C GLY A 223 33.53 -20.66 4.29
N TYR A 224 33.21 -19.69 3.43
CA TYR A 224 31.92 -19.01 3.43
C TYR A 224 30.78 -19.97 3.03
N ARG A 225 30.98 -20.77 1.97
CA ARG A 225 30.00 -21.77 1.51
C ARG A 225 29.74 -22.86 2.55
N LEU A 226 30.78 -23.27 3.31
CA LEU A 226 30.64 -24.24 4.39
C LEU A 226 29.81 -23.67 5.56
N LEU A 227 30.07 -22.43 5.96
CA LEU A 227 29.31 -21.73 7.00
C LEU A 227 27.83 -21.56 6.64
N GLU A 228 27.53 -21.35 5.37
CA GLU A 228 26.16 -21.19 4.88
C GLU A 228 25.38 -22.53 4.85
N ARG A 229 26.05 -23.64 4.53
CA ARG A 229 25.46 -24.99 4.67
C ARG A 229 25.17 -25.32 6.12
N VAL A 230 26.07 -24.97 7.04
CA VAL A 230 25.85 -25.13 8.48
C VAL A 230 24.69 -24.24 8.96
N ARG A 231 24.57 -22.99 8.48
CA ARG A 231 23.44 -22.10 8.79
C ARG A 231 22.10 -22.71 8.37
N ARG A 232 22.02 -23.30 7.17
CA ARG A 232 20.82 -23.99 6.67
C ARG A 232 20.49 -25.23 7.51
N GLY A 233 21.48 -26.04 7.86
CA GLY A 233 21.31 -27.22 8.72
C GLY A 233 20.81 -26.87 10.13
N ILE A 234 21.32 -25.79 10.73
CA ILE A 234 20.87 -25.32 12.05
C ILE A 234 19.42 -24.82 12.01
N ASN A 235 19.03 -24.09 10.97
CA ASN A 235 17.66 -23.64 10.80
C ASN A 235 16.67 -24.80 10.57
N TRP A 236 17.14 -25.91 9.98
CA TRP A 236 16.35 -27.14 9.83
C TRP A 236 16.24 -27.94 11.15
N LEU A 237 17.33 -28.07 11.91
CA LEU A 237 17.38 -28.86 13.16
C LEU A 237 16.84 -28.12 14.39
N ALA A 238 16.89 -26.79 14.43
CA ALA A 238 16.45 -25.99 15.58
C ALA A 238 15.85 -24.63 15.16
N PRO A 239 14.52 -24.53 15.02
CA PRO A 239 13.82 -23.30 14.67
C PRO A 239 14.02 -22.17 15.70
N VAL A 240 13.85 -20.92 15.23
CA VAL A 240 13.91 -19.69 16.04
C VAL A 240 12.96 -19.80 17.25
N GLY A 241 13.49 -19.65 18.47
CA GLY A 241 12.71 -19.75 19.72
C GLY A 241 12.84 -21.09 20.47
N SER A 242 13.41 -22.13 19.86
CA SER A 242 13.66 -23.40 20.57
C SER A 242 14.85 -23.31 21.54
N ARG A 243 14.71 -23.88 22.75
CA ARG A 243 15.83 -23.99 23.73
C ARG A 243 17.03 -24.76 23.17
N ARG A 244 16.81 -25.59 22.14
CA ARG A 244 17.83 -26.39 21.43
C ARG A 244 18.66 -25.59 20.43
N ARG A 245 18.27 -24.35 20.10
CA ARG A 245 18.98 -23.49 19.13
C ARG A 245 20.26 -22.87 19.71
N VAL A 246 20.26 -22.56 21.00
CA VAL A 246 21.40 -21.93 21.69
C VAL A 246 22.70 -22.71 21.52
N PRO A 247 22.78 -24.04 21.78
CA PRO A 247 24.02 -24.78 21.57
C PRO A 247 24.45 -24.84 20.09
N LEU A 248 23.51 -24.91 19.15
CA LEU A 248 23.80 -24.99 17.72
C LEU A 248 24.32 -23.66 17.13
N VAL A 249 23.80 -22.53 17.59
CA VAL A 249 24.32 -21.19 17.21
C VAL A 249 25.74 -20.99 17.75
N LEU A 250 26.08 -21.58 18.90
CA LEU A 250 27.43 -21.57 19.45
C LEU A 250 28.40 -22.39 18.62
N VAL A 251 27.98 -23.56 18.12
CA VAL A 251 28.78 -24.36 17.17
C VAL A 251 29.07 -23.56 15.91
N ARG A 252 28.06 -22.86 15.34
CA ARG A 252 28.27 -21.98 14.17
C ARG A 252 29.28 -20.87 14.45
N ARG A 253 29.17 -20.23 15.62
CA ARG A 253 30.04 -19.11 15.99
C ARG A 253 31.46 -19.59 16.29
N ALA A 254 31.61 -20.75 16.91
CA ALA A 254 32.90 -21.41 17.14
C ALA A 254 33.57 -21.80 15.82
N LEU A 255 32.81 -22.38 14.89
CA LEU A 255 33.30 -22.77 13.56
C LEU A 255 33.70 -21.54 12.73
N HIS A 256 32.92 -20.45 12.81
CA HIS A 256 33.28 -19.19 12.14
C HIS A 256 34.61 -18.64 12.65
N ILE A 257 34.75 -18.50 13.98
CA ILE A 257 35.99 -18.02 14.61
C ILE A 257 37.18 -18.93 14.27
N PHE A 258 36.98 -20.25 14.28
CA PHE A 258 38.02 -21.21 13.91
C PHE A 258 38.49 -21.04 12.45
N LEU A 259 37.55 -20.87 11.53
CA LEU A 259 37.83 -20.76 10.10
C LEU A 259 38.39 -19.37 9.70
N THR A 260 38.05 -18.31 10.43
CA THR A 260 38.50 -16.95 10.10
C THR A 260 39.68 -16.47 10.92
N GLU A 261 39.78 -16.86 12.19
CA GLU A 261 40.80 -16.37 13.14
C GLU A 261 41.75 -17.50 13.64
N GLY A 262 41.47 -18.76 13.32
CA GLY A 262 42.24 -19.92 13.78
C GLY A 262 41.85 -20.41 15.18
N TRP A 263 42.58 -21.40 15.70
CA TRP A 263 42.16 -22.16 16.89
C TRP A 263 42.50 -21.50 18.24
N MET A 264 43.50 -20.62 18.30
CA MET A 264 43.89 -19.94 19.55
C MET A 264 42.90 -18.86 20.04
N PRO A 265 42.34 -17.99 19.18
CA PRO A 265 41.29 -17.04 19.58
C PRO A 265 40.00 -17.72 20.04
N LEU A 266 39.68 -18.88 19.47
CA LEU A 266 38.55 -19.71 19.89
C LEU A 266 38.73 -20.21 21.34
N LEU A 267 39.92 -20.70 21.68
CA LEU A 267 40.23 -21.19 23.03
C LEU A 267 40.19 -20.08 24.09
N ARG A 268 40.73 -18.89 23.79
CA ARG A 268 40.64 -17.73 24.70
C ARG A 268 39.19 -17.28 24.94
N ARG A 269 38.31 -17.35 23.93
CA ARG A 269 36.89 -16.99 24.07
C ARG A 269 36.05 -18.05 24.78
N LEU A 270 36.42 -19.33 24.64
CA LEU A 270 35.83 -20.44 25.39
C LEU A 270 36.13 -20.36 26.90
N LEU A 271 37.30 -19.84 27.28
CA LEU A 271 37.69 -19.64 28.70
C LEU A 271 36.80 -18.62 29.44
N HIS A 272 36.03 -17.78 28.74
CA HIS A 272 35.11 -16.80 29.34
C HIS A 272 33.63 -17.17 29.22
N ILE A 273 33.29 -18.42 28.85
CA ILE A 273 31.91 -18.90 28.63
C ILE A 273 30.98 -18.67 29.84
N ARG A 274 31.57 -18.69 31.04
CA ARG A 274 30.87 -18.50 32.32
C ARG A 274 30.33 -17.08 32.53
N ARG A 275 30.85 -16.06 31.81
CA ARG A 275 30.39 -14.65 31.91
C ARG A 275 29.17 -14.32 31.05
N TRP A 276 28.96 -15.01 29.94
CA TRP A 276 27.92 -14.67 28.95
C TRP A 276 26.80 -15.72 28.80
N ALA A 277 27.01 -16.95 29.29
CA ALA A 277 25.99 -18.01 29.30
C ALA A 277 24.63 -17.61 29.92
N PRO A 278 24.56 -16.84 31.02
CA PRO A 278 23.27 -16.46 31.62
C PRO A 278 22.41 -15.52 30.75
N ARG A 279 23.03 -14.74 29.84
CA ARG A 279 22.32 -13.79 28.98
C ARG A 279 21.54 -14.46 27.84
N LEU A 280 21.93 -15.68 27.45
CA LEU A 280 21.27 -16.45 26.40
C LEU A 280 19.99 -17.16 26.87
N TRP A 281 19.76 -17.23 28.18
CA TRP A 281 18.59 -17.90 28.78
C TRP A 281 17.46 -16.92 29.14
N ARG A 282 17.68 -15.60 29.00
CA ARG A 282 16.61 -14.60 29.07
C ARG A 282 15.80 -14.64 27.78
N THR A 283 14.64 -15.24 27.86
CA THR A 283 13.66 -15.37 26.78
C THR A 283 12.79 -14.11 26.69
N GLY A 284 12.52 -13.67 25.45
CA GLY A 284 11.29 -12.96 25.11
C GLY A 284 11.40 -11.46 24.86
N ALA A 285 10.80 -11.03 23.74
CA ALA A 285 10.11 -9.76 23.52
C ALA A 285 10.75 -8.65 22.66
N SER A 286 12.05 -8.61 22.36
CA SER A 286 12.62 -7.45 21.63
C SER A 286 13.12 -7.70 20.21
N ALA A 287 13.26 -8.94 19.75
CA ALA A 287 13.86 -9.24 18.43
C ALA A 287 12.87 -9.34 17.26
N THR A 288 11.56 -9.16 17.49
CA THR A 288 10.54 -9.30 16.44
C THR A 288 10.45 -8.08 15.53
N TRP A 289 10.83 -6.89 16.00
CA TRP A 289 10.66 -5.63 15.27
C TRP A 289 11.81 -5.30 14.30
N GLU A 290 12.93 -6.04 14.34
CA GLU A 290 14.07 -5.86 13.42
C GLU A 290 14.01 -6.78 12.20
N LEU A 291 12.99 -7.65 12.09
CA LEU A 291 12.86 -8.58 10.97
C LEU A 291 12.19 -7.90 9.77
N PRO A 292 12.57 -8.23 8.52
CA PRO A 292 11.82 -7.80 7.33
C PRO A 292 10.35 -8.20 7.43
N LEU A 293 9.44 -7.36 6.89
CA LEU A 293 7.98 -7.55 6.98
C LEU A 293 7.53 -8.97 6.59
N ASN A 294 8.12 -9.54 5.53
CA ASN A 294 7.82 -10.90 5.10
C ASN A 294 8.16 -11.93 6.20
N GLU A 295 9.30 -11.82 6.88
CA GLU A 295 9.65 -12.76 7.96
C GLU A 295 8.71 -12.62 9.16
N GLN A 296 8.28 -11.40 9.50
CA GLN A 296 7.27 -11.17 10.53
C GLN A 296 5.94 -11.83 10.16
N TYR A 297 5.49 -11.67 8.90
CA TYR A 297 4.28 -12.29 8.40
C TYR A 297 4.36 -13.82 8.38
N GLN A 298 5.48 -14.39 7.94
CA GLN A 298 5.71 -15.84 7.96
C GLN A 298 5.70 -16.41 9.38
N LEU A 299 6.23 -15.67 10.36
CA LEU A 299 6.11 -16.04 11.78
C LEU A 299 4.66 -15.98 12.25
N TRP A 300 3.96 -14.90 11.94
CA TRP A 300 2.54 -14.73 12.27
C TRP A 300 1.71 -15.89 11.71
N LEU A 301 1.90 -16.24 10.44
CA LEU A 301 1.25 -17.39 9.79
C LEU A 301 1.50 -18.68 10.58
N ARG A 302 2.76 -18.97 10.95
CA ARG A 302 3.08 -20.19 11.72
C ARG A 302 2.39 -20.25 13.08
N TYR A 303 2.25 -19.11 13.77
CA TYR A 303 1.56 -19.06 15.06
C TYR A 303 0.04 -19.16 14.93
N HIS A 304 -0.52 -18.73 13.80
CA HIS A 304 -1.96 -18.70 13.55
C HIS A 304 -2.44 -19.81 12.59
N THR A 305 -1.56 -20.74 12.18
CA THR A 305 -1.95 -21.88 11.34
C THR A 305 -2.78 -22.85 12.17
N VAL A 306 -3.99 -23.14 11.69
CA VAL A 306 -4.90 -24.09 12.35
C VAL A 306 -4.34 -25.51 12.22
N SER A 307 -4.22 -26.21 13.35
CA SER A 307 -3.79 -27.62 13.32
C SER A 307 -4.87 -28.51 12.69
N PRO A 308 -4.52 -29.65 12.06
CA PRO A 308 -5.51 -30.58 11.49
C PRO A 308 -6.55 -31.09 12.50
N ARG A 309 -6.20 -31.16 13.80
CA ARG A 309 -7.15 -31.51 14.86
C ARG A 309 -8.14 -30.39 15.14
N ALA A 310 -7.67 -29.14 15.14
CA ALA A 310 -8.51 -27.96 15.31
C ALA A 310 -9.47 -27.83 14.11
N GLU A 311 -8.99 -28.02 12.88
CA GLU A 311 -9.87 -27.99 11.68
C GLU A 311 -11.02 -29.01 11.77
N ARG A 312 -10.75 -30.25 12.21
CA ARG A 312 -11.81 -31.26 12.41
C ARG A 312 -12.84 -30.83 13.46
N THR A 313 -12.41 -30.11 14.49
CA THR A 313 -13.29 -29.58 15.53
C THR A 313 -14.14 -28.43 14.98
N MET A 314 -13.51 -27.50 14.26
CA MET A 314 -14.17 -26.38 13.58
C MET A 314 -15.18 -26.86 12.55
N ARG A 315 -14.89 -27.91 11.76
CA ARG A 315 -15.88 -28.52 10.84
C ARG A 315 -17.12 -29.05 11.56
N LYS A 316 -16.97 -29.63 12.76
CA LYS A 316 -18.12 -30.08 13.57
C LYS A 316 -18.91 -28.90 14.13
N GLU A 317 -18.22 -27.85 14.57
CA GLU A 317 -18.82 -26.62 15.08
C GLU A 317 -19.57 -25.87 13.96
N ALA A 318 -18.98 -25.73 12.78
CA ALA A 318 -19.57 -25.11 11.59
C ALA A 318 -20.95 -25.69 11.26
N LYS A 319 -21.09 -27.02 11.34
CA LYS A 319 -22.36 -27.72 11.09
C LYS A 319 -23.42 -27.47 12.16
N ARG A 320 -23.03 -27.04 13.36
CA ARG A 320 -23.91 -26.77 14.51
C ARG A 320 -24.25 -25.29 14.69
N LEU A 321 -23.68 -24.40 13.88
CA LEU A 321 -24.05 -22.98 13.89
C LEU A 321 -25.53 -22.81 13.58
N LYS A 322 -26.21 -21.91 14.31
CA LYS A 322 -27.66 -21.67 14.16
C LYS A 322 -27.96 -20.91 12.86
N TYR A 323 -27.07 -19.99 12.51
CA TYR A 323 -27.13 -19.24 11.26
C TYR A 323 -26.00 -19.69 10.35
N ARG A 324 -26.36 -20.15 9.15
CA ARG A 324 -25.42 -20.71 8.18
C ARG A 324 -25.71 -20.12 6.79
N PRO A 325 -25.50 -18.81 6.59
CA PRO A 325 -25.71 -18.18 5.30
C PRO A 325 -24.80 -18.82 4.24
N LYS A 326 -25.28 -18.94 3.01
CA LYS A 326 -24.41 -19.32 1.91
C LYS A 326 -23.49 -18.15 1.60
N VAL A 327 -22.19 -18.40 1.50
CA VAL A 327 -21.19 -17.40 1.05
C VAL A 327 -20.83 -17.68 -0.41
N SER A 328 -21.12 -16.73 -1.30
CA SER A 328 -20.67 -16.79 -2.69
C SER A 328 -19.35 -16.07 -2.83
N ILE A 329 -18.29 -16.81 -3.14
CA ILE A 329 -16.97 -16.24 -3.42
C ILE A 329 -16.94 -15.88 -4.90
N ILE A 330 -16.68 -14.63 -5.23
CA ILE A 330 -16.52 -14.18 -6.62
C ILE A 330 -15.03 -14.07 -6.96
N MET A 331 -14.67 -14.59 -8.12
CA MET A 331 -13.28 -14.65 -8.59
C MET A 331 -13.22 -14.26 -10.07
N PRO A 332 -12.84 -13.01 -10.40
CA PRO A 332 -12.50 -12.65 -11.77
C PRO A 332 -11.18 -13.35 -12.17
N VAL A 333 -11.08 -13.89 -13.38
CA VAL A 333 -9.90 -14.63 -13.87
C VAL A 333 -9.49 -14.09 -15.23
N TYR A 334 -8.21 -13.75 -15.41
CA TYR A 334 -7.66 -13.39 -16.73
C TYR A 334 -6.21 -13.84 -16.87
N ASN A 335 -5.96 -14.80 -17.76
CA ASN A 335 -4.61 -15.29 -18.11
C ASN A 335 -3.74 -15.75 -16.92
N THR A 336 -4.34 -16.04 -15.77
CA THR A 336 -3.69 -16.41 -14.50
C THR A 336 -2.95 -17.73 -14.55
N ASP A 337 -1.66 -17.80 -14.20
CA ASP A 337 -0.82 -19.03 -14.10
C ASP A 337 -1.60 -20.24 -13.56
N PRO A 338 -1.59 -21.40 -14.25
CA PRO A 338 -2.42 -22.53 -13.83
C PRO A 338 -2.06 -23.03 -12.44
N ARG A 339 -0.83 -22.79 -11.98
CA ARG A 339 -0.38 -23.15 -10.62
C ARG A 339 -1.09 -22.31 -9.57
N TRP A 340 -1.10 -20.99 -9.76
CA TRP A 340 -1.75 -20.07 -8.81
C TRP A 340 -3.26 -20.23 -8.82
N LEU A 341 -3.87 -20.36 -10.00
CA LEU A 341 -5.31 -20.58 -10.10
C LEU A 341 -5.75 -21.89 -9.43
N ARG A 342 -4.97 -22.98 -9.58
CA ARG A 342 -5.27 -24.25 -8.90
C ARG A 342 -5.19 -24.10 -7.38
N GLU A 343 -4.15 -23.46 -6.85
CA GLU A 343 -4.04 -23.24 -5.40
C GLU A 343 -5.14 -22.32 -4.86
N ALA A 344 -5.49 -21.25 -5.59
CA ALA A 344 -6.58 -20.34 -5.22
C ALA A 344 -7.93 -21.09 -5.11
N VAL A 345 -8.31 -21.85 -6.14
CA VAL A 345 -9.55 -22.65 -6.14
C VAL A 345 -9.51 -23.73 -5.05
N GLU A 346 -8.38 -24.39 -4.88
CA GLU A 346 -8.22 -25.45 -3.88
C GLU A 346 -8.27 -24.89 -2.44
N SER A 347 -7.80 -23.66 -2.21
CA SER A 347 -7.93 -22.97 -0.93
C SER A 347 -9.40 -22.74 -0.52
N VAL A 348 -10.27 -22.49 -1.51
CA VAL A 348 -11.72 -22.42 -1.33
C VAL A 348 -12.31 -23.80 -1.03
N ARG A 349 -11.88 -24.84 -1.77
CA ARG A 349 -12.34 -26.21 -1.55
C ARG A 349 -11.99 -26.74 -0.15
N ARG A 350 -10.84 -26.32 0.38
CA ARG A 350 -10.34 -26.70 1.71
C ARG A 350 -11.05 -26.02 2.87
N GLN A 351 -11.93 -25.03 2.62
CA GLN A 351 -12.63 -24.32 3.70
C GLN A 351 -13.33 -25.27 4.69
N VAL A 352 -13.23 -24.97 5.99
CA VAL A 352 -13.87 -25.74 7.06
C VAL A 352 -15.38 -25.52 7.10
N TYR A 353 -15.83 -24.32 6.73
CA TYR A 353 -17.22 -24.02 6.45
C TYR A 353 -17.58 -24.58 5.07
N ASP A 354 -18.72 -25.28 4.95
CA ASP A 354 -19.09 -26.08 3.77
C ASP A 354 -20.19 -25.42 2.90
N ASN A 355 -20.94 -24.45 3.43
CA ASN A 355 -22.03 -23.78 2.72
C ASN A 355 -21.51 -22.57 1.92
N TRP A 356 -20.73 -22.86 0.89
CA TRP A 356 -20.21 -21.85 -0.03
C TRP A 356 -20.45 -22.26 -1.49
N GLU A 357 -20.30 -21.29 -2.37
CA GLU A 357 -20.13 -21.51 -3.80
C GLU A 357 -19.04 -20.60 -4.35
N LEU A 358 -18.37 -21.02 -5.41
CA LEU A 358 -17.33 -20.26 -6.08
C LEU A 358 -17.85 -19.86 -7.46
N CYS A 359 -18.00 -18.56 -7.66
CA CYS A 359 -18.49 -17.95 -8.88
C CYS A 359 -17.32 -17.32 -9.62
N VAL A 360 -16.92 -17.94 -10.73
CA VAL A 360 -15.77 -17.52 -11.51
C VAL A 360 -16.22 -16.85 -12.79
N ALA A 361 -15.60 -15.73 -13.15
CA ALA A 361 -15.74 -15.13 -14.47
C ALA A 361 -14.39 -15.11 -15.17
N ASP A 362 -14.25 -15.92 -16.24
CA ASP A 362 -13.11 -15.83 -17.14
C ASP A 362 -13.31 -14.62 -18.07
N ASP A 363 -12.48 -13.61 -17.88
CA ASP A 363 -12.52 -12.32 -18.59
C ASP A 363 -11.83 -12.40 -19.97
N GLY A 364 -12.16 -13.43 -20.74
CA GLY A 364 -11.59 -13.62 -22.07
C GLY A 364 -10.13 -14.09 -22.07
N SER A 365 -9.74 -15.00 -21.16
CA SER A 365 -8.37 -15.54 -21.16
C SER A 365 -8.02 -16.15 -22.51
N THR A 366 -6.92 -15.68 -23.09
CA THR A 366 -6.35 -16.21 -24.34
C THR A 366 -5.53 -17.48 -24.11
N ARG A 367 -5.11 -17.71 -22.87
CA ARG A 367 -4.28 -18.86 -22.51
C ARG A 367 -5.11 -20.11 -22.26
N ALA A 368 -4.96 -21.11 -23.12
CA ALA A 368 -5.72 -22.37 -23.06
C ALA A 368 -5.62 -23.07 -21.70
N ALA A 369 -4.41 -23.13 -21.12
CA ALA A 369 -4.18 -23.77 -19.82
C ALA A 369 -4.98 -23.14 -18.67
N THR A 370 -5.29 -21.83 -18.71
CA THR A 370 -6.17 -21.19 -17.72
C THR A 370 -7.60 -21.72 -17.84
N ARG A 371 -8.13 -21.76 -19.07
CA ARG A 371 -9.49 -22.26 -19.33
C ARG A 371 -9.62 -23.77 -19.04
N GLU A 372 -8.57 -24.55 -19.27
CA GLU A 372 -8.52 -25.97 -18.91
C GLU A 372 -8.66 -26.18 -17.40
N VAL A 373 -7.92 -25.44 -16.57
CA VAL A 373 -8.06 -25.48 -15.10
C VAL A 373 -9.49 -25.20 -14.69
N LEU A 374 -10.12 -24.15 -15.26
CA LEU A 374 -11.48 -23.78 -14.90
C LEU A 374 -12.50 -24.87 -15.24
N ARG A 375 -12.36 -25.51 -16.40
CA ARG A 375 -13.20 -26.66 -16.79
C ARG A 375 -12.99 -27.85 -15.85
N ASP A 376 -11.75 -28.17 -15.51
CA ASP A 376 -11.44 -29.25 -14.56
C ASP A 376 -12.11 -28.98 -13.20
N CYS A 377 -12.02 -27.73 -12.71
CA CYS A 377 -12.61 -27.34 -11.43
C CYS A 377 -14.14 -27.46 -11.43
N GLU A 378 -14.80 -26.98 -12.49
CA GLU A 378 -16.26 -27.06 -12.65
C GLU A 378 -16.75 -28.52 -12.70
N LEU A 379 -16.01 -29.41 -13.35
CA LEU A 379 -16.33 -30.85 -13.40
C LEU A 379 -16.14 -31.56 -12.05
N GLN A 380 -15.19 -31.10 -11.23
CA GLN A 380 -14.84 -31.76 -9.97
C GLN A 380 -15.71 -31.34 -8.77
N ASP A 381 -16.30 -30.15 -8.79
CA ASP A 381 -17.12 -29.67 -7.68
C ASP A 381 -18.29 -28.81 -8.19
N PRO A 382 -19.55 -29.27 -8.05
CA PRO A 382 -20.72 -28.56 -8.60
C PRO A 382 -21.01 -27.22 -7.90
N ARG A 383 -20.31 -26.89 -6.81
CA ARG A 383 -20.36 -25.57 -6.17
C ARG A 383 -19.53 -24.52 -6.91
N ILE A 384 -18.69 -24.94 -7.85
CA ILE A 384 -17.88 -24.06 -8.69
C ILE A 384 -18.65 -23.82 -10.00
N LYS A 385 -18.94 -22.55 -10.29
CA LYS A 385 -19.66 -22.10 -11.49
C LYS A 385 -18.76 -21.18 -12.28
N VAL A 386 -18.61 -21.41 -13.59
CA VAL A 386 -17.75 -20.58 -14.44
C VAL A 386 -18.55 -19.92 -15.55
N LYS A 387 -18.40 -18.60 -15.71
CA LYS A 387 -18.86 -17.85 -16.88
C LYS A 387 -17.67 -17.46 -17.74
N TYR A 388 -17.71 -17.79 -19.03
CA TYR A 388 -16.66 -17.46 -19.98
C TYR A 388 -17.06 -16.25 -20.82
N SER A 389 -16.21 -15.23 -20.85
CA SER A 389 -16.37 -14.07 -21.71
C SER A 389 -15.58 -14.25 -23.00
N ASP A 390 -16.09 -13.66 -24.08
CA ASP A 390 -15.42 -13.67 -25.40
C ASP A 390 -14.30 -12.63 -25.51
N ARG A 391 -14.38 -11.57 -24.70
CA ARG A 391 -13.42 -10.46 -24.68
C ARG A 391 -13.16 -10.02 -23.25
N ASN A 392 -11.96 -9.48 -23.03
CA ASN A 392 -11.58 -8.85 -21.77
C ASN A 392 -12.35 -7.53 -21.59
N GLY A 393 -13.15 -7.45 -20.53
CA GLY A 393 -13.89 -6.26 -20.09
C GLY A 393 -13.26 -5.56 -18.89
N GLY A 394 -12.18 -6.12 -18.33
CA GLY A 394 -11.49 -5.65 -17.14
C GLY A 394 -12.10 -6.19 -15.85
N ILE A 395 -11.34 -6.10 -14.76
CA ILE A 395 -11.67 -6.67 -13.45
C ILE A 395 -13.08 -6.29 -12.97
N GLY A 396 -13.50 -5.04 -13.16
CA GLY A 396 -14.82 -4.59 -12.74
C GLY A 396 -15.97 -5.28 -13.50
N VAL A 397 -15.81 -5.52 -14.80
CA VAL A 397 -16.82 -6.25 -15.59
C VAL A 397 -16.81 -7.72 -15.17
N ALA A 398 -15.63 -8.33 -15.11
CA ALA A 398 -15.47 -9.72 -14.68
C ALA A 398 -16.05 -9.99 -13.28
N SER A 399 -15.80 -9.12 -12.30
CA SER A 399 -16.38 -9.24 -10.95
C SER A 399 -17.91 -9.15 -10.98
N ASN A 400 -18.50 -8.28 -11.82
CA ASN A 400 -19.95 -8.20 -11.96
C ASN A 400 -20.54 -9.44 -12.64
N GLU A 401 -19.83 -9.99 -13.61
CA GLU A 401 -20.22 -11.25 -14.27
C GLU A 401 -20.16 -12.43 -13.30
N ALA A 402 -19.13 -12.51 -12.47
CA ALA A 402 -19.03 -13.49 -11.38
C ALA A 402 -20.15 -13.29 -10.36
N LEU A 403 -20.43 -12.03 -9.97
CA LEU A 403 -21.52 -11.69 -9.05
C LEU A 403 -22.90 -12.11 -9.61
N SER A 404 -23.10 -12.08 -10.93
CA SER A 404 -24.36 -12.53 -11.55
C SER A 404 -24.65 -14.03 -11.35
N LEU A 405 -23.63 -14.84 -11.05
CA LEU A 405 -23.77 -16.27 -10.74
C LEU A 405 -24.07 -16.55 -9.26
N ALA A 406 -23.89 -15.54 -8.40
CA ALA A 406 -23.98 -15.66 -6.96
C ALA A 406 -25.43 -15.79 -6.48
N THR A 407 -25.65 -16.71 -5.55
CA THR A 407 -26.92 -17.05 -4.91
C THR A 407 -26.83 -17.00 -3.38
N GLY A 408 -25.64 -16.71 -2.85
CA GLY A 408 -25.37 -16.57 -1.44
C GLY A 408 -25.88 -15.26 -0.87
N GLU A 409 -26.07 -15.24 0.44
CA GLU A 409 -26.48 -14.05 1.19
C GLU A 409 -25.30 -13.09 1.39
N PHE A 410 -24.08 -13.64 1.49
CA PHE A 410 -22.84 -12.88 1.60
C PHE A 410 -21.94 -13.13 0.39
N ILE A 411 -21.25 -12.08 -0.02
CA ILE A 411 -20.27 -12.13 -1.11
C ILE A 411 -18.86 -12.02 -0.53
N GLY A 412 -17.99 -12.97 -0.87
CA GLY A 412 -16.55 -12.89 -0.63
C GLY A 412 -15.82 -12.53 -1.91
N LEU A 413 -14.80 -11.67 -1.82
CA LEU A 413 -13.92 -11.36 -2.95
C LEU A 413 -12.65 -12.21 -2.80
N LEU A 414 -12.23 -12.87 -3.87
CA LEU A 414 -10.97 -13.61 -3.91
C LEU A 414 -10.30 -13.42 -5.27
N ASP A 415 -9.07 -12.93 -5.25
CA ASP A 415 -8.26 -12.81 -6.45
C ASP A 415 -7.75 -14.19 -6.89
N HIS A 416 -7.58 -14.35 -8.20
CA HIS A 416 -7.34 -15.63 -8.86
C HIS A 416 -5.96 -16.25 -8.56
N ASP A 417 -5.08 -15.50 -7.91
CA ASP A 417 -3.71 -15.84 -7.54
C ASP A 417 -3.44 -15.72 -6.03
N ASP A 418 -4.50 -15.58 -5.23
CA ASP A 418 -4.46 -15.55 -3.77
C ASP A 418 -5.04 -16.82 -3.14
N GLU A 419 -4.62 -17.12 -1.90
CA GLU A 419 -5.11 -18.25 -1.12
C GLU A 419 -5.89 -17.81 0.13
N LEU A 420 -7.04 -18.44 0.37
CA LEU A 420 -7.74 -18.34 1.65
C LEU A 420 -7.22 -19.36 2.65
N ARG A 421 -7.02 -18.92 3.90
CA ARG A 421 -6.79 -19.83 5.02
C ARG A 421 -8.03 -20.71 5.23
N SER A 422 -7.85 -21.99 5.56
CA SER A 422 -8.92 -22.99 5.61
C SER A 422 -10.07 -22.66 6.57
N ASP A 423 -9.83 -21.82 7.57
CA ASP A 423 -10.79 -21.35 8.56
C ASP A 423 -11.43 -19.99 8.25
N ALA A 424 -11.05 -19.32 7.16
CA ALA A 424 -11.47 -17.96 6.85
C ALA A 424 -13.00 -17.79 6.85
N LEU A 425 -13.72 -18.62 6.09
CA LEU A 425 -15.19 -18.54 6.03
C LEU A 425 -15.86 -18.90 7.36
N PHE A 426 -15.24 -19.78 8.15
CA PHE A 426 -15.79 -20.18 9.44
C PHE A 426 -15.74 -19.03 10.44
N GLU A 427 -14.63 -18.31 10.53
CA GLU A 427 -14.51 -17.17 11.44
C GLU A 427 -15.51 -16.06 11.09
N VAL A 428 -15.71 -15.80 9.79
CA VAL A 428 -16.74 -14.85 9.30
C VAL A 428 -18.14 -15.28 9.74
N VAL A 429 -18.52 -16.53 9.47
CA VAL A 429 -19.88 -17.01 9.79
C VAL A 429 -20.09 -17.15 11.30
N LYS A 430 -19.05 -17.49 12.06
CA LYS A 430 -19.07 -17.50 13.52
C LYS A 430 -19.35 -16.10 14.07
N LEU A 431 -18.67 -15.07 13.56
CA LEU A 431 -18.94 -13.68 13.92
C LEU A 431 -20.39 -13.28 13.58
N LEU A 432 -20.91 -13.68 12.43
CA LEU A 432 -22.31 -13.41 12.04
C LEU A 432 -23.34 -14.09 12.96
N ASN A 433 -22.99 -15.19 13.65
CA ASN A 433 -23.87 -15.78 14.66
C ASN A 433 -23.93 -14.93 15.94
N GLU A 434 -22.90 -14.15 16.24
CA GLU A 434 -22.85 -13.22 17.38
C GLU A 434 -23.42 -11.84 17.01
N ARG A 435 -23.17 -11.39 15.78
CA ARG A 435 -23.47 -10.05 15.27
C ARG A 435 -24.14 -10.13 13.89
N ARG A 436 -25.46 -10.29 13.90
CA ARG A 436 -26.28 -10.37 12.67
C ARG A 436 -26.54 -9.02 11.99
N ASP A 437 -26.13 -7.91 12.62
CA ASP A 437 -26.29 -6.55 12.13
C ASP A 437 -25.13 -6.08 11.23
N LEU A 438 -24.17 -6.96 10.94
CA LEU A 438 -22.98 -6.65 10.15
C LEU A 438 -23.24 -6.86 8.66
N ASP A 439 -23.03 -5.80 7.88
CA ASP A 439 -23.14 -5.82 6.42
C ASP A 439 -21.78 -6.01 5.72
N TYR A 440 -20.66 -5.82 6.43
CA TYR A 440 -19.30 -5.89 5.87
C TYR A 440 -18.29 -6.39 6.91
N ILE A 441 -17.46 -7.36 6.51
CA ILE A 441 -16.42 -8.01 7.32
C ILE A 441 -15.18 -8.14 6.43
N TYR A 442 -13.99 -7.81 6.96
CA TYR A 442 -12.70 -7.93 6.27
C TYR A 442 -11.63 -8.44 7.24
#